data_AF-A0A963A265-F1
#
_entry.id   AF-A0A963A265-F1
#
_cell.length_a   1.000
_cell.length_b   1.000
_cell.length_c   1.000
_cell.angle_alpha   90.00
_cell.angle_beta   90.00
_cell.angle_gamma   90.00
#
_symmetry.space_group_name_H-M   'P 1'
#
loop_
_entity.id
_entity.type
_entity.pdbx_description
1 polymer ?
#
loop_
_entity_poly.entity_id
_entity_poly.type
_entity_poly.pdbx_seq_one_letter_code
_entity_poly.pdbx_strand_id
1 'polypeptide(L)'
;MTPLNPKEKKSLLKVLRNAFSDMVECEVVDVKEAYRLPTKKVKVQIKEQPFQINLYPDGKPLHIYPEPTFDENDKQASSKSFILFDPERYYSGVSGFYRLNAGDKIILGGKDLEQRAFLNIPKELPARKLSIANDDGELVFKSLVNNPQSCIAPLLKDKKVNQLFNWRLNKLARIREIFGGPIEPLSNHAAFTLIREANRILAAEAHRPLNAQGEPGGLLHLPDDSPVIILGDLHAKPDNLLTVLSQNSYLEALEAKSAYLVIIGDAVHPEGEVALDEMESSMLIMDLILKLKLSFPSQFFYLRGNHDSFSQEIAKGGIPQGLLWEKELIEKRGDDYRSEMLRLYDLLPYLVYSSNFVSCHAAAPTTSITPEDIINIKQQPKLINELINNRLKRPNRPAGYAKGDVIRLRKSLGIRPDAPFIVGHTPLSNDETIWENVGDIQNHHIIYSSDTNQVGAMVQIGDTIYPFKFPVEQVMNKINSASDPF
;
A
#
# COMPACT_ATOMS: atom_id res chain seq x y z
N MET A 1 -44.16 18.61 34.53
CA MET A 1 -42.78 18.59 34.00
C MET A 1 -41.93 17.73 34.92
N THR A 2 -41.61 16.52 34.48
CA THR A 2 -40.87 15.54 35.28
C THR A 2 -39.37 15.88 35.24
N PRO A 3 -38.66 15.92 36.39
CA PRO A 3 -37.24 16.24 36.39
C PRO A 3 -36.42 15.08 35.81
N LEU A 4 -35.54 15.39 34.86
CA LEU A 4 -34.62 14.44 34.19
C LEU A 4 -33.70 13.72 35.20
N ASN A 5 -33.43 12.44 34.92
CA ASN A 5 -32.61 11.53 35.73
C ASN A 5 -31.13 11.98 35.77
N PRO A 6 -30.39 11.82 36.89
CA PRO A 6 -28.98 12.19 37.00
C PRO A 6 -28.04 11.63 35.90
N LYS A 7 -28.34 10.46 35.32
CA LYS A 7 -27.58 9.90 34.17
C LYS A 7 -27.84 10.66 32.87
N GLU A 8 -29.09 11.07 32.61
CA GLU A 8 -29.45 11.87 31.44
C GLU A 8 -28.87 13.28 31.52
N LYS A 9 -28.82 13.87 32.73
CA LYS A 9 -28.13 15.15 32.97
C LYS A 9 -26.64 15.08 32.65
N LYS A 10 -25.94 13.98 32.99
CA LYS A 10 -24.52 13.79 32.65
C LYS A 10 -24.29 13.59 31.14
N SER A 11 -25.23 12.93 30.45
CA SER A 11 -25.20 12.77 28.99
C SER A 11 -25.42 14.11 28.28
N LEU A 12 -26.44 14.87 28.69
CA LEU A 12 -26.71 16.22 28.18
C LEU A 12 -25.58 17.20 28.49
N LEU A 13 -24.97 17.15 29.68
CA LEU A 13 -23.79 17.95 30.01
C LEU A 13 -22.56 17.57 29.19
N LYS A 14 -22.42 16.31 28.74
CA LYS A 14 -21.34 15.86 27.85
C LYS A 14 -21.59 16.28 26.40
N VAL A 15 -22.83 16.19 25.93
CA VAL A 15 -23.27 16.68 24.62
C VAL A 15 -23.15 18.19 24.54
N LEU A 16 -23.61 18.91 25.57
CA LEU A 16 -23.42 20.36 25.71
C LEU A 16 -21.93 20.68 25.84
N ARG A 17 -21.11 19.95 26.63
CA ARG A 17 -19.66 20.19 26.65
C ARG A 17 -19.00 19.97 25.29
N ASN A 18 -19.44 19.01 24.49
CA ASN A 18 -18.92 18.82 23.14
C ASN A 18 -19.38 19.99 22.24
N ALA A 19 -20.66 20.34 22.26
CA ALA A 19 -21.22 21.47 21.51
C ALA A 19 -20.64 22.85 21.92
N PHE A 20 -20.26 23.02 23.19
CA PHE A 20 -19.64 24.23 23.73
C PHE A 20 -18.10 24.17 23.75
N SER A 21 -17.47 22.99 23.57
CA SER A 21 -16.01 22.89 23.34
C SER A 21 -15.58 23.40 21.97
N ASP A 22 -16.57 23.55 21.08
CA ASP A 22 -16.45 24.24 19.80
C ASP A 22 -16.73 25.74 19.90
N MET A 23 -17.22 26.24 21.03
CA MET A 23 -17.24 27.68 21.37
C MET A 23 -15.93 28.16 22.00
N VAL A 24 -14.80 27.62 21.55
CA VAL A 24 -13.51 28.32 21.69
C VAL A 24 -13.44 29.27 20.51
N GLU A 25 -13.19 30.55 20.74
CA GLU A 25 -12.88 31.54 19.70
C GLU A 25 -11.95 30.91 18.65
N CYS A 26 -12.52 30.56 17.50
CA CYS A 26 -11.79 30.09 16.35
C CYS A 26 -11.51 31.32 15.51
N GLU A 27 -10.28 31.80 15.56
CA GLU A 27 -9.88 32.92 14.71
C GLU A 27 -9.78 32.41 13.28
N VAL A 28 -10.57 33.03 12.41
CA VAL A 28 -10.51 32.76 10.98
C VAL A 28 -9.51 33.73 10.37
N VAL A 29 -8.46 33.21 9.73
CA VAL A 29 -7.35 34.01 9.18
C VAL A 29 -7.15 33.77 7.69
N ASP A 30 -6.88 34.86 6.97
CA ASP A 30 -6.39 34.85 5.59
C ASP A 30 -4.86 34.94 5.62
N VAL A 31 -4.18 33.80 5.49
CA VAL A 31 -2.72 33.71 5.63
C VAL A 31 -2.06 33.95 4.29
N LYS A 32 -1.45 35.13 4.10
CA LYS A 32 -0.71 35.49 2.87
C LYS A 32 0.81 35.39 3.01
N GLU A 33 1.29 35.39 4.25
CA GLU A 33 2.71 35.32 4.62
C GLU A 33 2.87 34.44 5.86
N ALA A 34 4.08 34.34 6.40
CA ALA A 34 4.31 33.54 7.60
C ALA A 34 3.47 34.07 8.79
N TYR A 35 2.61 33.21 9.33
CA TYR A 35 1.73 33.50 10.45
C TYR A 35 2.13 32.67 11.67
N ARG A 36 2.47 33.34 12.77
CA ARG A 36 2.81 32.70 14.04
C ARG A 36 1.53 32.25 14.74
N LEU A 37 1.43 30.96 15.04
CA LEU A 37 0.24 30.40 15.65
C LEU A 37 0.10 30.89 17.10
N PRO A 38 -1.08 31.39 17.51
CA PRO A 38 -1.40 31.69 18.89
C PRO A 38 -1.80 30.41 19.66
N THR A 39 -2.22 30.57 20.91
CA THR A 39 -2.77 29.48 21.76
C THR A 39 -4.23 29.17 21.44
N LYS A 40 -4.96 30.10 20.81
CA LYS A 40 -6.35 29.90 20.32
C LYS A 40 -6.39 29.04 19.05
N LYS A 41 -7.58 28.53 18.70
CA LYS A 41 -7.80 27.80 17.44
C LYS A 41 -7.69 28.80 16.29
N VAL A 42 -7.03 28.40 15.22
CA VAL A 42 -6.87 29.20 13.99
C VAL A 42 -7.35 28.37 12.81
N LYS A 43 -8.40 28.82 12.14
CA LYS A 43 -8.91 28.24 10.89
C LYS A 43 -8.39 29.07 9.73
N VAL A 44 -7.76 28.42 8.76
CA VAL A 44 -7.24 29.10 7.57
C VAL A 44 -8.32 29.16 6.50
N GLN A 45 -8.59 30.36 5.95
CA GLN A 45 -9.64 30.56 4.93
C GLN A 45 -9.29 30.01 3.55
N ILE A 46 -8.00 29.87 3.27
CA ILE A 46 -7.54 29.45 1.96
C ILE A 46 -7.72 27.94 1.85
N LYS A 47 -8.75 27.55 1.10
CA LYS A 47 -9.04 26.15 0.81
C LYS A 47 -7.99 25.57 -0.12
N GLU A 48 -7.63 24.32 0.13
CA GLU A 48 -6.89 23.48 -0.83
C GLU A 48 -5.58 24.10 -1.30
N GLN A 49 -4.89 24.82 -0.42
CA GLN A 49 -3.53 25.30 -0.68
C GLN A 49 -2.50 24.62 0.21
N PRO A 50 -1.28 24.41 -0.30
CA PRO A 50 -0.22 23.82 0.50
C PRO A 50 0.37 24.83 1.49
N PHE A 51 0.74 24.32 2.66
CA PHE A 51 1.39 25.09 3.72
C PHE A 51 2.69 24.43 4.16
N GLN A 52 3.68 25.27 4.47
CA GLN A 52 4.79 24.86 5.32
C GLN A 52 4.44 25.15 6.77
N ILE A 53 4.70 24.18 7.63
CA ILE A 53 4.56 24.24 9.08
C ILE A 53 5.96 24.17 9.67
N ASN A 54 6.39 25.20 10.39
CA ASN A 54 7.68 25.18 11.08
C ASN A 54 7.48 24.88 12.56
N LEU A 55 8.05 23.78 13.04
CA LEU A 55 8.06 23.41 14.45
C LEU A 55 9.27 24.03 15.17
N TYR A 56 9.10 25.20 15.80
CA TYR A 56 10.13 25.83 16.64
C TYR A 56 10.33 25.11 17.99
N PRO A 57 11.48 25.22 18.67
CA PRO A 57 12.66 26.02 18.31
C PRO A 57 13.55 25.38 17.24
N ASP A 58 13.43 24.08 16.98
CA ASP A 58 14.33 23.33 16.09
C ASP A 58 14.10 23.61 14.59
N GLY A 59 13.06 24.39 14.26
CA GLY A 59 12.80 24.87 12.90
C GLY A 59 12.42 23.79 11.89
N LYS A 60 12.12 22.56 12.32
CA LYS A 60 11.81 21.44 11.41
C LYS A 60 10.63 21.84 10.49
N PRO A 61 10.85 21.98 9.17
CA PRO A 61 9.77 22.26 8.25
C PRO A 61 9.03 20.95 7.95
N LEU A 62 7.71 21.00 8.05
CA LEU A 62 6.80 19.98 7.53
C LEU A 62 5.96 20.62 6.43
N HIS A 63 5.58 19.86 5.42
CA HIS A 63 4.69 20.32 4.37
C HIS A 63 3.35 19.60 4.50
N ILE A 64 2.27 20.36 4.37
CA ILE A 64 0.93 19.82 4.22
C ILE A 64 0.39 20.26 2.87
N TYR A 65 0.04 19.30 2.02
CA TYR A 65 -0.45 19.52 0.66
C TYR A 65 -1.84 18.92 0.51
N PRO A 66 -2.76 19.57 -0.24
CA PRO A 66 -3.94 18.87 -0.75
C PRO A 66 -3.49 17.62 -1.51
N GLU A 67 -4.15 16.50 -1.27
CA GLU A 67 -3.80 15.26 -1.96
C GLU A 67 -4.33 15.31 -3.40
N PRO A 68 -3.47 15.18 -4.42
CA PRO A 68 -3.93 15.13 -5.80
C PRO A 68 -4.64 13.81 -6.07
N THR A 69 -5.81 13.86 -6.71
CA THR A 69 -6.52 12.69 -7.24
C THR A 69 -6.66 12.78 -8.77
N PHE A 70 -6.64 11.63 -9.44
CA PHE A 70 -6.77 11.51 -10.89
C PHE A 70 -8.03 10.71 -11.28
N ASP A 71 -9.20 11.35 -11.12
CA ASP A 71 -10.50 10.80 -11.57
C ASP A 71 -11.03 11.51 -12.83
N GLU A 72 -11.86 10.81 -13.59
CA GLU A 72 -12.09 11.00 -15.04
C GLU A 72 -12.65 12.35 -15.54
N ASN A 73 -12.92 13.35 -14.69
CA ASN A 73 -13.58 14.58 -15.15
C ASN A 73 -13.04 15.90 -14.62
N ASP A 74 -11.99 15.90 -13.81
CA ASP A 74 -11.62 17.13 -13.12
C ASP A 74 -10.16 17.53 -13.35
N LYS A 75 -9.96 18.74 -13.88
CA LYS A 75 -8.63 19.33 -14.07
C LYS A 75 -7.89 19.58 -12.75
N GLN A 76 -8.56 19.39 -11.62
CA GLN A 76 -8.05 19.32 -10.26
C GLN A 76 -9.25 18.87 -9.40
N ALA A 77 -9.53 17.57 -9.34
CA ALA A 77 -10.51 17.08 -8.38
C ALA A 77 -9.92 17.42 -7.02
N SER A 78 -10.53 18.38 -6.33
CA SER A 78 -10.14 18.67 -4.96
C SER A 78 -10.48 17.45 -4.12
N SER A 79 -9.47 16.67 -3.77
CA SER A 79 -9.64 15.86 -2.58
C SER A 79 -9.73 16.84 -1.42
N LYS A 80 -10.80 16.71 -0.63
CA LYS A 80 -10.87 17.36 0.69
C LYS A 80 -9.86 16.75 1.66
N SER A 81 -8.86 16.03 1.18
CA SER A 81 -7.84 15.33 1.94
C SER A 81 -6.50 16.03 1.79
N PHE A 82 -5.70 15.99 2.85
CA PHE A 82 -4.35 16.54 2.84
C PHE A 82 -3.34 15.47 3.20
N ILE A 83 -2.15 15.53 2.61
CA ILE A 83 -0.99 14.76 3.07
C ILE A 83 -0.02 15.66 3.82
N LEU A 84 0.41 15.23 5.00
CA LEU A 84 1.41 15.86 5.86
C LEU A 84 2.69 15.02 5.85
N PHE A 85 3.82 15.61 5.48
CA PHE A 85 5.08 14.89 5.32
C PHE A 85 6.31 15.77 5.64
N ASP A 86 7.47 15.11 5.78
CA ASP A 86 8.77 15.75 5.84
C ASP A 86 9.30 16.00 4.40
N PRO A 87 9.36 17.25 3.91
CA PRO A 87 9.75 17.55 2.54
C PRO A 87 11.19 17.19 2.20
N GLU A 88 12.07 17.02 3.20
CA GLU A 88 13.46 16.60 2.98
C GLU A 88 13.56 15.12 2.62
N ARG A 89 12.59 14.30 3.06
CA ARG A 89 12.59 12.85 2.84
C ARG A 89 11.62 12.44 1.74
N TYR A 90 10.45 13.07 1.69
CA TYR A 90 9.31 12.61 0.88
C TYR A 90 9.59 12.49 -0.62
N TYR A 91 10.41 13.39 -1.17
CA TYR A 91 10.76 13.43 -2.59
C TYR A 91 12.07 12.70 -2.93
N SER A 92 12.72 12.05 -1.95
CA SER A 92 14.07 11.49 -2.10
C SER A 92 14.18 9.99 -1.78
N GLY A 93 13.11 9.38 -1.28
CA GLY A 93 13.08 7.98 -0.92
C GLY A 93 11.76 7.55 -0.30
N VAL A 94 11.64 6.25 -0.04
CA VAL A 94 10.49 5.65 0.66
C VAL A 94 10.41 6.26 2.06
N SER A 95 9.31 6.96 2.33
CA SER A 95 9.16 7.75 3.55
C SER A 95 7.74 7.67 4.11
N GLY A 96 7.57 8.04 5.38
CA GLY A 96 6.25 8.11 5.99
C GLY A 96 5.54 9.43 5.72
N PHE A 97 4.22 9.40 5.76
CA PHE A 97 3.36 10.57 5.68
C PHE A 97 2.04 10.29 6.40
N TYR A 98 1.30 11.34 6.73
CA TYR A 98 -0.06 11.24 7.26
C TYR A 98 -1.06 11.76 6.25
N ARG A 99 -2.15 11.03 6.04
CA ARG A 99 -3.34 11.55 5.34
C ARG A 99 -4.33 12.07 6.37
N LEU A 100 -4.88 13.25 6.10
CA LEU A 100 -5.94 13.89 6.87
C LEU A 100 -7.15 14.07 5.95
N ASN A 101 -8.12 13.16 6.03
CA ASN A 101 -9.40 13.30 5.36
C ASN A 101 -10.29 14.32 6.09
N ALA A 102 -11.41 14.68 5.49
CA ALA A 102 -12.40 15.53 6.14
C ALA A 102 -12.85 14.92 7.48
N GLY A 103 -12.74 15.68 8.57
CA GLY A 103 -13.02 15.25 9.94
C GLY A 103 -11.79 14.73 10.70
N ASP A 104 -10.69 14.42 10.01
CA ASP A 104 -9.49 13.89 10.66
C ASP A 104 -8.74 14.96 11.47
N LYS A 105 -8.04 14.48 12.49
CA LYS A 105 -7.22 15.32 13.38
C LYS A 105 -5.98 14.58 13.83
N ILE A 106 -4.84 15.24 13.70
CA ILE A 106 -3.56 14.78 14.23
C ILE A 106 -3.03 15.73 15.31
N ILE A 107 -2.34 15.17 16.29
CA ILE A 107 -1.60 15.94 17.30
C ILE A 107 -0.12 15.61 17.16
N LEU A 108 0.65 16.58 16.70
CA LEU A 108 2.09 16.46 16.54
C LEU A 108 2.83 16.60 17.87
N GLY A 109 3.83 15.75 18.10
CA GLY A 109 4.69 15.84 19.28
C GLY A 109 5.86 14.85 19.30
N GLY A 110 6.86 15.10 20.15
CA GLY A 110 8.12 14.35 20.15
C GLY A 110 8.08 12.97 20.82
N LYS A 111 6.96 12.56 21.40
CA LYS A 111 6.85 11.26 22.10
C LYS A 111 6.33 10.12 21.23
N ASP A 112 5.72 10.44 20.10
CA ASP A 112 5.13 9.44 19.20
C ASP A 112 6.22 8.85 18.30
N LEU A 113 6.43 7.53 18.35
CA LEU A 113 7.50 6.86 17.60
C LEU A 113 7.24 6.86 16.10
N GLU A 114 5.98 6.74 15.67
CA GLU A 114 5.60 6.75 14.27
C GLU A 114 5.81 8.15 13.69
N GLN A 115 5.40 9.21 14.40
CA GLN A 115 5.64 10.58 13.94
C GLN A 115 7.14 10.91 13.85
N ARG A 116 7.95 10.36 14.76
CA ARG A 116 9.42 10.49 14.67
C ARG A 116 9.96 9.79 13.43
N ALA A 117 9.44 8.62 13.08
CA ALA A 117 9.83 7.88 11.88
C ALA A 117 9.38 8.61 10.60
N PHE A 118 8.11 9.02 10.54
CA PHE A 118 7.46 9.55 9.34
C PHE A 118 7.86 10.99 9.05
N LEU A 119 7.85 11.84 10.08
CA LEU A 119 8.01 13.28 9.94
C LEU A 119 9.38 13.78 10.42
N ASN A 120 10.26 12.87 10.86
CA ASN A 120 11.57 13.20 11.41
C ASN A 120 11.49 14.26 12.53
N ILE A 121 10.48 14.13 13.38
CA ILE A 121 10.22 15.04 14.51
C ILE A 121 11.24 14.78 15.63
N PRO A 122 11.91 15.80 16.20
CA PRO A 122 12.82 15.63 17.33
C PRO A 122 12.12 15.10 18.58
N LYS A 123 12.79 14.20 19.31
CA LYS A 123 12.24 13.61 20.56
C LYS A 123 12.10 14.63 21.69
N GLU A 124 12.88 15.71 21.61
CA GLU A 124 12.93 16.82 22.55
C GLU A 124 11.68 17.72 22.45
N LEU A 125 10.93 17.63 21.35
CA LEU A 125 9.70 18.37 21.20
C LEU A 125 8.67 17.96 22.26
N PRO A 126 7.84 18.91 22.74
CA PRO A 126 6.76 18.60 23.66
C PRO A 126 5.90 17.43 23.17
N ALA A 127 5.45 16.59 24.10
CA ALA A 127 4.66 15.40 23.81
C ALA A 127 3.40 15.70 22.98
N ARG A 128 2.82 16.88 23.18
CA ARG A 128 1.69 17.41 22.42
C ARG A 128 2.00 18.87 22.13
N LYS A 129 2.33 19.18 20.88
CA LYS A 129 2.82 20.50 20.48
C LYS A 129 1.82 21.25 19.62
N LEU A 130 1.35 20.61 18.55
CA LEU A 130 0.49 21.24 17.56
C LEU A 130 -0.62 20.28 17.16
N SER A 131 -1.86 20.73 17.26
CA SER A 131 -3.00 20.03 16.67
C SER A 131 -3.26 20.58 15.27
N ILE A 132 -3.51 19.68 14.33
CA ILE A 132 -3.97 20.00 12.97
C ILE A 132 -5.23 19.19 12.75
N ALA A 133 -6.31 19.84 12.36
CA ALA A 133 -7.56 19.18 11.97
C ALA A 133 -7.96 19.63 10.57
N ASN A 134 -8.62 18.74 9.83
CA ASN A 134 -9.21 19.04 8.54
C ASN A 134 -10.73 19.12 8.71
N ASP A 135 -11.26 20.34 8.68
CA ASP A 135 -12.69 20.63 8.79
C ASP A 135 -13.27 20.85 7.39
N ASP A 136 -13.64 19.75 6.74
CA ASP A 136 -14.22 19.73 5.38
C ASP A 136 -13.38 20.49 4.31
N GLY A 137 -12.06 20.25 4.29
CA GLY A 137 -11.12 20.91 3.38
C GLY A 137 -10.49 22.19 3.96
N GLU A 138 -10.93 22.63 5.15
CA GLU A 138 -10.39 23.79 5.85
C GLU A 138 -9.46 23.35 6.99
N LEU A 139 -8.19 23.73 6.93
CA LEU A 139 -7.23 23.36 7.97
C LEU A 139 -7.40 24.23 9.23
N VAL A 140 -7.52 23.56 10.38
CA VAL A 140 -7.60 24.17 11.70
C VAL A 140 -6.37 23.82 12.53
N PHE A 141 -5.63 24.83 12.95
CA PHE A 141 -4.43 24.71 13.75
C PHE A 141 -4.70 25.13 15.20
N LYS A 142 -4.09 24.44 16.15
CA LYS A 142 -4.09 24.86 17.56
C LYS A 142 -2.78 24.49 18.24
N SER A 143 -2.06 25.49 18.74
CA SER A 143 -0.92 25.21 19.60
C SER A 143 -1.37 24.63 20.94
N LEU A 144 -0.67 23.61 21.42
CA LEU A 144 -0.96 22.93 22.69
C LEU A 144 0.07 23.26 23.77
N VAL A 145 0.91 24.26 23.54
CA VAL A 145 1.92 24.76 24.48
C VAL A 145 1.66 26.22 24.83
N ASN A 146 2.06 26.63 26.04
CA ASN A 146 1.73 27.96 26.57
C ASN A 146 2.48 29.11 25.87
N ASN A 147 3.67 28.87 25.35
CA ASN A 147 4.45 29.84 24.58
C ASN A 147 4.57 29.36 23.13
N PRO A 148 3.56 29.60 22.28
CA PRO A 148 3.54 29.07 20.94
C PRO A 148 4.57 29.79 20.07
N GLN A 149 5.44 29.00 19.44
CA GLN A 149 6.46 29.49 18.52
C GLN A 149 6.30 28.93 17.11
N SER A 150 5.51 27.87 16.93
CA SER A 150 5.22 27.31 15.61
C SER A 150 4.58 28.36 14.69
N CYS A 151 4.95 28.34 13.42
CA CYS A 151 4.33 29.17 12.39
C CYS A 151 3.89 28.33 11.20
N ILE A 152 2.92 28.86 10.48
CA ILE A 152 2.46 28.34 9.19
C ILE A 152 2.76 29.39 8.12
N ALA A 153 3.11 28.95 6.93
CA ALA A 153 3.31 29.84 5.79
C ALA A 153 2.75 29.17 4.52
N PRO A 154 1.89 29.85 3.74
CA PRO A 154 1.36 29.31 2.51
C PRO A 154 2.48 29.18 1.47
N LEU A 155 2.43 28.14 0.65
CA LEU A 155 3.39 27.88 -0.41
C LEU A 155 2.86 28.41 -1.75
N LEU A 156 2.78 29.75 -1.89
CA LEU A 156 2.05 30.45 -2.95
C LEU A 156 2.73 30.53 -4.33
N LYS A 157 4.00 30.13 -4.46
CA LYS A 157 4.68 30.15 -5.77
C LYS A 157 4.14 29.00 -6.61
N ASP A 158 3.68 29.23 -7.85
CA ASP A 158 3.06 28.21 -8.72
C ASP A 158 3.79 26.86 -8.74
N LYS A 159 5.13 26.88 -8.87
CA LYS A 159 5.96 25.67 -8.84
C LYS A 159 5.80 24.86 -7.55
N LYS A 160 5.64 25.55 -6.42
CA LYS A 160 5.41 24.93 -5.12
C LYS A 160 3.96 24.54 -4.92
N VAL A 161 2.99 25.33 -5.39
CA VAL A 161 1.56 25.02 -5.30
C VAL A 161 1.27 23.66 -5.95
N ASN A 162 1.75 23.48 -7.19
CA ASN A 162 1.46 22.29 -7.99
C ASN A 162 2.58 21.23 -7.89
N GLN A 163 3.52 21.36 -6.95
CA GLN A 163 4.70 20.48 -6.89
C GLN A 163 4.32 19.00 -6.79
N LEU A 164 3.45 18.66 -5.82
CA LEU A 164 3.03 17.29 -5.58
C LEU A 164 2.24 16.70 -6.76
N PHE A 165 1.32 17.49 -7.32
CA PHE A 165 0.51 17.11 -8.49
C PHE A 165 1.39 16.85 -9.72
N ASN A 166 2.26 17.80 -10.07
CA ASN A 166 3.18 17.66 -11.21
C ASN A 166 4.16 16.51 -11.02
N TRP A 167 4.63 16.29 -9.78
CA TRP A 167 5.49 15.16 -9.48
C TRP A 167 4.79 13.82 -9.69
N ARG A 168 3.53 13.68 -9.25
CA ARG A 168 2.74 12.47 -9.57
C ARG A 168 2.47 12.33 -11.07
N LEU A 169 2.15 13.42 -11.79
CA LEU A 169 1.97 13.38 -13.25
C LEU A 169 3.21 12.86 -13.97
N ASN A 170 4.41 13.33 -13.58
CA ASN A 170 5.67 12.86 -14.17
C ASN A 170 5.88 11.36 -13.94
N LYS A 171 5.45 10.83 -12.78
CA LYS A 171 5.50 9.38 -12.54
C LYS A 171 4.50 8.60 -13.40
N LEU A 172 3.29 9.13 -13.61
CA LEU A 172 2.33 8.52 -14.53
C LEU A 172 2.86 8.51 -15.97
N ALA A 173 3.52 9.59 -16.40
CA ALA A 173 4.24 9.62 -17.68
C ALA A 173 5.34 8.56 -17.75
N ARG A 174 6.14 8.44 -16.68
CA ARG A 174 7.22 7.46 -16.59
C ARG A 174 6.72 6.01 -16.61
N ILE A 175 5.58 5.74 -15.96
CA ILE A 175 4.88 4.44 -16.03
C ILE A 175 4.48 4.12 -17.47
N ARG A 176 3.94 5.10 -18.22
CA ARG A 176 3.61 4.95 -19.65
C ARG A 176 4.82 4.54 -20.47
N GLU A 177 5.98 5.18 -20.21
CA GLU A 177 7.24 4.85 -20.88
C GLU A 177 7.72 3.43 -20.57
N ILE A 178 7.64 3.01 -19.31
CA ILE A 178 7.97 1.64 -18.87
C ILE A 178 7.08 0.61 -19.57
N PHE A 179 5.78 0.89 -19.66
CA PHE A 179 4.85 0.02 -20.37
C PHE A 179 5.11 0.02 -21.88
N GLY A 180 5.61 1.14 -22.42
CA GLY A 180 5.95 1.32 -23.83
C GLY A 180 4.80 1.90 -24.66
N GLY A 181 3.87 2.63 -24.03
CA GLY A 181 2.69 3.18 -24.69
C GLY A 181 1.49 3.29 -23.74
N PRO A 182 0.27 3.45 -24.30
CA PRO A 182 -0.97 3.39 -23.52
C PRO A 182 -1.06 2.13 -22.68
N ILE A 183 -1.70 2.22 -21.51
CA ILE A 183 -2.03 1.09 -20.65
C ILE A 183 -3.26 0.39 -21.22
N GLU A 184 -3.00 -0.58 -22.08
CA GLU A 184 -3.97 -1.46 -22.72
C GLU A 184 -3.36 -2.86 -22.93
N PRO A 185 -4.15 -3.94 -23.07
CA PRO A 185 -3.62 -5.27 -23.30
C PRO A 185 -2.68 -5.31 -24.51
N LEU A 186 -1.50 -5.91 -24.33
CA LEU A 186 -0.52 -6.01 -25.41
C LEU A 186 -1.02 -6.93 -26.53
N SER A 187 -0.57 -6.66 -27.76
CA SER A 187 -0.75 -7.58 -28.88
C SER A 187 -0.13 -8.94 -28.57
N ASN A 188 -0.67 -10.01 -29.17
CA ASN A 188 -0.20 -11.38 -28.95
C ASN A 188 1.34 -11.50 -29.09
N HIS A 189 1.91 -10.99 -30.18
CA HIS A 189 3.35 -11.07 -30.43
C HIS A 189 4.19 -10.36 -29.35
N ALA A 190 3.76 -9.17 -28.93
CA ALA A 190 4.45 -8.40 -27.90
C ALA A 190 4.34 -9.09 -26.54
N ALA A 191 3.14 -9.56 -26.17
CA ALA A 191 2.89 -10.31 -24.95
C ALA A 191 3.72 -11.60 -24.88
N PHE A 192 3.78 -12.36 -25.98
CA PHE A 192 4.56 -13.59 -26.06
C PHE A 192 6.06 -13.35 -25.89
N THR A 193 6.58 -12.28 -26.51
CA THR A 193 7.99 -11.88 -26.33
C THR A 193 8.26 -11.49 -24.88
N LEU A 194 7.36 -10.71 -24.29
CA LEU A 194 7.45 -10.23 -22.91
C LEU A 194 7.48 -11.38 -21.89
N ILE A 195 6.55 -12.33 -21.98
CA ILE A 195 6.47 -13.42 -20.99
C ILE A 195 7.66 -14.37 -21.07
N ARG A 196 8.20 -14.62 -22.28
CA ARG A 196 9.40 -15.45 -22.44
C ARG A 196 10.62 -14.81 -21.80
N GLU A 197 10.76 -13.49 -21.90
CA GLU A 197 11.86 -12.78 -21.26
C GLU A 197 11.68 -12.76 -19.74
N ALA A 198 10.45 -12.55 -19.24
CA ALA A 198 10.16 -12.62 -17.82
C ALA A 198 10.46 -14.01 -17.24
N ASN A 199 10.10 -15.09 -17.95
CA ASN A 199 10.42 -16.46 -17.56
C ASN A 199 11.94 -16.72 -17.50
N ARG A 200 12.74 -16.10 -18.39
CA ARG A 200 14.21 -16.17 -18.30
C ARG A 200 14.74 -15.47 -17.05
N ILE A 201 14.21 -14.30 -16.72
CA ILE A 201 14.59 -13.56 -15.51
C ILE A 201 14.19 -14.38 -14.26
N LEU A 202 12.97 -14.93 -14.21
CA LEU A 202 12.51 -15.74 -13.08
C LEU A 202 13.31 -17.04 -12.89
N ALA A 203 13.80 -17.64 -13.98
CA ALA A 203 14.66 -18.83 -13.92
C ALA A 203 15.99 -18.58 -13.18
N ALA A 204 16.42 -17.32 -13.07
CA ALA A 204 17.63 -16.89 -12.38
C ALA A 204 17.36 -15.67 -11.48
N GLU A 205 16.18 -15.63 -10.86
CA GLU A 205 15.71 -14.47 -10.10
C GLU A 205 16.68 -14.10 -8.97
N ALA A 206 16.96 -12.80 -8.83
CA ALA A 206 17.83 -12.31 -7.77
C ALA A 206 17.27 -12.72 -6.39
N HIS A 207 18.17 -12.92 -5.42
CA HIS A 207 17.82 -13.24 -4.03
C HIS A 207 17.08 -14.56 -3.81
N ARG A 208 17.07 -15.43 -4.83
CA ARG A 208 16.35 -16.69 -4.83
C ARG A 208 17.31 -17.89 -4.90
N PRO A 209 17.49 -18.63 -3.80
CA PRO A 209 18.32 -19.83 -3.81
C PRO A 209 17.79 -20.89 -4.78
N LEU A 210 18.70 -21.67 -5.36
CA LEU A 210 18.36 -22.82 -6.17
C LEU A 210 17.99 -24.01 -5.28
N ASN A 211 17.06 -24.84 -5.75
CA ASN A 211 16.71 -26.11 -5.14
C ASN A 211 17.75 -27.20 -5.43
N ALA A 212 17.54 -28.39 -4.87
CA ALA A 212 18.42 -29.55 -5.06
C ALA A 212 18.56 -30.02 -6.53
N GLN A 213 17.67 -29.59 -7.42
CA GLN A 213 17.73 -29.87 -8.86
C GLN A 213 18.38 -28.74 -9.67
N GLY A 214 18.85 -27.67 -9.01
CA GLY A 214 19.47 -26.51 -9.67
C GLY A 214 18.46 -25.54 -10.30
N GLU A 215 17.17 -25.64 -9.95
CA GLU A 215 16.10 -24.74 -10.40
C GLU A 215 15.80 -23.69 -9.33
N PRO A 216 15.22 -22.51 -9.66
CA PRO A 216 14.84 -21.52 -8.64
C PRO A 216 13.85 -22.11 -7.62
N GLY A 217 14.20 -21.99 -6.34
CA GLY A 217 13.44 -22.58 -5.22
C GLY A 217 12.18 -21.80 -4.84
N GLY A 218 11.46 -22.22 -3.79
CA GLY A 218 10.25 -21.54 -3.32
C GLY A 218 10.48 -20.33 -2.41
N LEU A 219 11.74 -20.07 -2.02
CA LEU A 219 12.11 -19.08 -1.01
C LEU A 219 12.80 -17.88 -1.65
N LEU A 220 12.38 -16.67 -1.28
CA LEU A 220 13.02 -15.41 -1.63
C LEU A 220 13.60 -14.76 -0.36
N HIS A 221 14.90 -14.49 -0.33
CA HIS A 221 15.58 -13.91 0.83
C HIS A 221 16.14 -12.52 0.49
N LEU A 222 15.38 -11.48 0.83
CA LEU A 222 15.76 -10.10 0.54
C LEU A 222 16.80 -9.59 1.55
N PRO A 223 17.87 -8.92 1.08
CA PRO A 223 18.77 -8.16 1.93
C PRO A 223 18.05 -7.07 2.73
N ASP A 224 18.58 -6.72 3.90
CA ASP A 224 18.09 -5.60 4.72
C ASP A 224 18.67 -4.24 4.28
N ASP A 225 19.13 -4.11 3.04
CA ASP A 225 19.79 -2.89 2.53
C ASP A 225 18.80 -1.83 2.03
N SER A 226 17.54 -2.23 1.80
CA SER A 226 16.52 -1.41 1.17
C SER A 226 15.14 -1.66 1.78
N PRO A 227 14.30 -0.63 1.94
CA PRO A 227 12.91 -0.80 2.38
C PRO A 227 12.07 -1.63 1.40
N VAL A 228 11.14 -2.41 1.92
CA VAL A 228 10.14 -3.15 1.13
C VAL A 228 8.78 -2.44 1.10
N ILE A 229 8.12 -2.52 -0.04
CA ILE A 229 6.70 -2.19 -0.25
C ILE A 229 6.00 -3.50 -0.58
N ILE A 230 4.97 -3.87 0.18
CA ILE A 230 4.25 -5.15 0.04
C ILE A 230 2.79 -4.84 -0.33
N LEU A 231 2.34 -5.45 -1.43
CA LEU A 231 0.98 -5.42 -1.93
C LEU A 231 0.32 -6.79 -1.79
N GLY A 232 -0.96 -6.76 -1.43
CA GLY A 232 -1.84 -7.92 -1.30
C GLY A 232 -2.43 -8.36 -2.63
N ASP A 233 -3.55 -9.07 -2.53
CA ASP A 233 -4.36 -9.52 -3.66
C ASP A 233 -4.81 -8.32 -4.50
N LEU A 234 -4.63 -8.39 -5.83
CA LEU A 234 -4.99 -7.31 -6.76
C LEU A 234 -6.19 -7.66 -7.65
N HIS A 235 -6.53 -8.94 -7.83
CA HIS A 235 -7.73 -9.41 -8.53
C HIS A 235 -8.15 -8.57 -9.75
N ALA A 236 -7.20 -8.43 -10.67
CA ALA A 236 -7.35 -7.72 -11.93
C ALA A 236 -7.73 -6.22 -11.79
N LYS A 237 -7.17 -5.53 -10.77
CA LYS A 237 -7.27 -4.08 -10.57
C LYS A 237 -5.97 -3.35 -10.95
N PRO A 238 -5.69 -3.15 -12.26
CA PRO A 238 -4.46 -2.48 -12.71
C PRO A 238 -4.33 -1.05 -12.16
N ASP A 239 -5.43 -0.28 -12.09
CA ASP A 239 -5.44 1.06 -11.50
C ASP A 239 -4.92 1.09 -10.05
N ASN A 240 -5.20 0.07 -9.24
CA ASN A 240 -4.74 0.00 -7.85
C ASN A 240 -3.21 -0.16 -7.79
N LEU A 241 -2.63 -1.02 -8.64
CA LEU A 241 -1.18 -1.18 -8.77
C LEU A 241 -0.51 0.12 -9.23
N LEU A 242 -1.07 0.74 -10.28
CA LEU A 242 -0.55 1.98 -10.86
C LEU A 242 -0.64 3.16 -9.88
N THR A 243 -1.73 3.22 -9.12
CA THR A 243 -1.91 4.21 -8.06
C THR A 243 -0.79 4.09 -7.06
N VAL A 244 -0.53 2.90 -6.51
CA VAL A 244 0.56 2.70 -5.55
C VAL A 244 1.91 3.09 -6.15
N LEU A 245 2.24 2.65 -7.37
CA LEU A 245 3.52 2.98 -8.02
C LEU A 245 3.75 4.49 -8.16
N SER A 246 2.69 5.27 -8.36
CA SER A 246 2.75 6.73 -8.50
C SER A 246 2.82 7.49 -7.16
N GLN A 247 2.62 6.80 -6.04
CA GLN A 247 2.61 7.37 -4.69
C GLN A 247 4.02 7.37 -4.10
N ASN A 248 4.32 8.36 -3.23
CA ASN A 248 5.62 8.49 -2.58
C ASN A 248 6.79 8.42 -3.60
N SER A 249 8.03 8.13 -3.19
CA SER A 249 9.14 7.91 -4.13
C SER A 249 9.26 6.45 -4.57
N TYR A 250 8.15 5.70 -4.67
CA TYR A 250 8.20 4.24 -4.88
C TYR A 250 8.79 3.88 -6.25
N LEU A 251 8.28 4.48 -7.33
CA LEU A 251 8.81 4.24 -8.68
C LEU A 251 10.29 4.63 -8.79
N GLU A 252 10.64 5.82 -8.30
CA GLU A 252 12.01 6.32 -8.32
C GLU A 252 12.95 5.43 -7.49
N ALA A 253 12.48 4.89 -6.36
CA ALA A 253 13.27 3.99 -5.53
C ALA A 253 13.49 2.62 -6.19
N LEU A 254 12.55 2.12 -7.00
CA LEU A 254 12.75 0.92 -7.82
C LEU A 254 13.81 1.19 -8.91
N GLU A 255 13.75 2.34 -9.59
CA GLU A 255 14.75 2.75 -10.59
C GLU A 255 16.14 2.93 -9.99
N ALA A 256 16.22 3.53 -8.80
CA ALA A 256 17.46 3.74 -8.06
C ALA A 256 17.98 2.49 -7.35
N LYS A 257 17.24 1.37 -7.39
CA LYS A 257 17.55 0.13 -6.66
C LYS A 257 17.68 0.31 -5.14
N SER A 258 16.88 1.22 -4.59
CA SER A 258 16.87 1.58 -3.17
C SER A 258 15.56 1.22 -2.48
N ALA A 259 14.73 0.38 -3.10
CA ALA A 259 13.56 -0.24 -2.51
C ALA A 259 13.21 -1.55 -3.22
N TYR A 260 12.47 -2.40 -2.53
CA TYR A 260 11.85 -3.60 -3.07
C TYR A 260 10.33 -3.42 -3.17
N LEU A 261 9.71 -3.94 -4.21
CA LEU A 261 8.25 -4.08 -4.34
C LEU A 261 7.89 -5.57 -4.45
N VAL A 262 7.01 -6.04 -3.58
CA VAL A 262 6.52 -7.42 -3.56
C VAL A 262 5.00 -7.43 -3.69
N ILE A 263 4.48 -8.15 -4.67
CA ILE A 263 3.05 -8.52 -4.73
C ILE A 263 2.93 -9.97 -4.24
N ILE A 264 2.07 -10.24 -3.26
CA ILE A 264 2.02 -11.53 -2.57
C ILE A 264 1.04 -12.54 -3.20
N GLY A 265 0.84 -12.45 -4.51
CA GLY A 265 -0.02 -13.35 -5.28
C GLY A 265 -1.37 -12.74 -5.66
N ASP A 266 -2.20 -13.54 -6.33
CA ASP A 266 -3.59 -13.23 -6.67
C ASP A 266 -3.77 -11.89 -7.41
N ALA A 267 -2.93 -11.67 -8.42
CA ALA A 267 -3.09 -10.53 -9.30
C ALA A 267 -4.19 -10.72 -10.35
N VAL A 268 -4.46 -11.95 -10.75
CA VAL A 268 -5.46 -12.30 -11.77
C VAL A 268 -6.81 -12.66 -11.16
N HIS A 269 -7.80 -12.82 -12.03
CA HIS A 269 -9.19 -13.15 -11.75
C HIS A 269 -9.93 -11.98 -11.08
N PRO A 270 -10.84 -11.29 -11.81
CA PRO A 270 -11.57 -10.16 -11.24
C PRO A 270 -12.43 -10.59 -10.05
N GLU A 271 -12.56 -9.68 -9.10
CA GLU A 271 -13.46 -9.81 -7.96
C GLU A 271 -14.33 -8.56 -7.78
N GLY A 272 -15.39 -8.70 -6.98
CA GLY A 272 -16.30 -7.61 -6.62
C GLY A 272 -17.43 -7.43 -7.62
N GLU A 273 -17.79 -6.18 -7.92
CA GLU A 273 -18.90 -5.80 -8.80
C GLU A 273 -18.58 -5.92 -10.30
N VAL A 274 -17.39 -6.43 -10.65
CA VAL A 274 -16.98 -6.69 -12.04
C VAL A 274 -17.54 -8.04 -12.50
N ALA A 275 -17.75 -8.18 -13.81
CA ALA A 275 -18.06 -9.46 -14.44
C ALA A 275 -16.96 -10.49 -14.12
N LEU A 276 -17.27 -11.47 -13.26
CA LEU A 276 -16.31 -12.47 -12.77
C LEU A 276 -15.76 -13.37 -13.89
N ASP A 277 -16.41 -13.37 -15.05
CA ASP A 277 -16.08 -14.12 -16.25
C ASP A 277 -15.26 -13.33 -17.29
N GLU A 278 -15.05 -12.02 -17.11
CA GLU A 278 -14.27 -11.18 -18.03
C GLU A 278 -12.77 -11.16 -17.66
N MET A 279 -11.93 -11.74 -18.51
CA MET A 279 -10.51 -11.97 -18.19
C MET A 279 -9.54 -10.96 -18.82
N GLU A 280 -10.05 -9.93 -19.53
CA GLU A 280 -9.21 -8.92 -20.18
C GLU A 280 -8.37 -8.10 -19.20
N SER A 281 -8.96 -7.72 -18.06
CA SER A 281 -8.25 -7.04 -16.97
C SER A 281 -7.17 -7.92 -16.34
N SER A 282 -7.35 -9.24 -16.34
CA SER A 282 -6.32 -10.21 -15.92
C SER A 282 -5.16 -10.26 -16.92
N MET A 283 -5.42 -10.14 -18.23
CA MET A 283 -4.35 -10.00 -19.23
C MET A 283 -3.57 -8.70 -19.03
N LEU A 284 -4.27 -7.58 -18.83
CA LEU A 284 -3.64 -6.27 -18.67
C LEU A 284 -2.75 -6.20 -17.43
N ILE A 285 -3.24 -6.67 -16.28
CA ILE A 285 -2.43 -6.64 -15.05
C ILE A 285 -1.21 -7.56 -15.16
N MET A 286 -1.31 -8.69 -15.87
CA MET A 286 -0.16 -9.54 -16.13
C MET A 286 0.85 -8.86 -17.05
N ASP A 287 0.42 -8.15 -18.09
CA ASP A 287 1.35 -7.37 -18.93
C ASP A 287 2.10 -6.31 -18.11
N LEU A 288 1.41 -5.63 -17.20
CA LEU A 288 2.02 -4.67 -16.27
C LEU A 288 3.05 -5.33 -15.34
N ILE A 289 2.69 -6.45 -14.70
CA ILE A 289 3.58 -7.21 -13.81
C ILE A 289 4.83 -7.69 -14.55
N LEU A 290 4.67 -8.20 -15.77
CA LEU A 290 5.80 -8.67 -16.57
C LEU A 290 6.70 -7.49 -17.00
N LYS A 291 6.13 -6.33 -17.38
CA LYS A 291 6.90 -5.11 -17.67
C LYS A 291 7.69 -4.62 -16.46
N LEU A 292 7.09 -4.65 -15.27
CA LEU A 292 7.79 -4.34 -14.02
C LEU A 292 8.93 -5.32 -13.76
N LYS A 293 8.70 -6.63 -13.96
CA LYS A 293 9.75 -7.64 -13.79
C LYS A 293 10.94 -7.43 -14.74
N LEU A 294 10.69 -7.07 -16.00
CA LEU A 294 11.77 -6.75 -16.95
C LEU A 294 12.52 -5.46 -16.58
N SER A 295 11.79 -4.45 -16.11
CA SER A 295 12.36 -3.14 -15.79
C SER A 295 13.14 -3.15 -14.47
N PHE A 296 12.68 -3.96 -13.52
CA PHE A 296 13.16 -4.00 -12.13
C PHE A 296 13.48 -5.44 -11.68
N PRO A 297 14.34 -6.19 -12.40
CA PRO A 297 14.50 -7.64 -12.20
C PRO A 297 15.02 -8.03 -10.81
N SER A 298 15.70 -7.11 -10.12
CA SER A 298 16.24 -7.32 -8.77
C SER A 298 15.48 -6.54 -7.68
N GLN A 299 14.45 -5.78 -8.04
CA GLN A 299 13.72 -4.89 -7.14
C GLN A 299 12.24 -5.26 -7.04
N PHE A 300 11.65 -5.82 -8.09
CA PHE A 300 10.25 -6.23 -8.15
C PHE A 300 10.11 -7.75 -8.05
N PHE A 301 9.23 -8.23 -7.18
CA PHE A 301 8.96 -9.65 -6.98
C PHE A 301 7.45 -9.93 -6.96
N TYR A 302 7.05 -11.04 -7.57
CA TYR A 302 5.67 -11.52 -7.57
C TYR A 302 5.64 -12.92 -6.98
N LEU A 303 4.93 -13.11 -5.87
CA LEU A 303 4.78 -14.41 -5.24
C LEU A 303 3.61 -15.19 -5.82
N ARG A 304 3.61 -16.48 -5.57
CA ARG A 304 2.56 -17.42 -5.93
C ARG A 304 1.35 -17.27 -5.02
N GLY A 305 0.20 -16.89 -5.58
CA GLY A 305 -1.12 -17.01 -4.97
C GLY A 305 -1.87 -18.27 -5.40
N ASN A 306 -3.07 -18.48 -4.85
CA ASN A 306 -3.91 -19.61 -5.27
C ASN A 306 -4.66 -19.34 -6.58
N HIS A 307 -4.89 -18.07 -6.94
CA HIS A 307 -5.48 -17.69 -8.23
C HIS A 307 -4.48 -17.74 -9.39
N ASP A 308 -3.18 -17.87 -9.13
CA ASP A 308 -2.16 -17.92 -10.18
C ASP A 308 -2.12 -19.25 -10.93
N SER A 309 -3.24 -19.89 -11.24
CA SER A 309 -3.22 -21.15 -12.01
C SER A 309 -4.43 -21.28 -12.92
N PHE A 310 -4.42 -22.32 -13.73
CA PHE A 310 -5.58 -22.73 -14.54
C PHE A 310 -6.43 -23.80 -13.84
N SER A 311 -6.26 -23.97 -12.52
CA SER A 311 -6.99 -25.00 -11.77
C SER A 311 -8.50 -24.77 -11.86
N GLN A 312 -9.24 -25.85 -12.10
CA GLN A 312 -10.70 -25.87 -12.09
C GLN A 312 -11.28 -25.57 -10.70
N GLU A 313 -10.48 -25.75 -9.65
CA GLU A 313 -10.85 -25.45 -8.27
C GLU A 313 -10.91 -23.95 -7.99
N ILE A 314 -10.33 -23.12 -8.87
CA ILE A 314 -10.46 -21.66 -8.79
C ILE A 314 -11.81 -21.28 -9.36
N ALA A 315 -12.78 -21.13 -8.44
CA ALA A 315 -14.13 -20.72 -8.77
C ALA A 315 -14.63 -19.67 -7.77
N LYS A 316 -15.37 -18.67 -8.29
CA LYS A 316 -16.01 -17.64 -7.48
C LYS A 316 -17.45 -17.42 -7.95
N GLY A 317 -18.40 -17.45 -7.02
CA GLY A 317 -19.82 -17.28 -7.35
C GLY A 317 -20.38 -18.34 -8.32
N GLY A 318 -19.77 -19.53 -8.37
CA GLY A 318 -20.11 -20.58 -9.35
C GLY A 318 -19.45 -20.43 -10.73
N ILE A 319 -18.66 -19.36 -10.93
CA ILE A 319 -17.91 -19.11 -12.16
C ILE A 319 -16.52 -19.78 -12.04
N PRO A 320 -16.16 -20.71 -12.94
CA PRO A 320 -14.87 -21.41 -12.90
C PRO A 320 -13.77 -20.53 -13.51
N GLN A 321 -13.34 -19.52 -12.77
CA GLN A 321 -12.40 -18.48 -13.26
C GLN A 321 -11.09 -19.06 -13.81
N GLY A 322 -10.53 -20.11 -13.20
CA GLY A 322 -9.30 -20.74 -13.72
C GLY A 322 -9.45 -21.33 -15.13
N LEU A 323 -10.61 -21.93 -15.44
CA LEU A 323 -10.91 -22.45 -16.78
C LEU A 323 -11.17 -21.33 -17.79
N LEU A 324 -11.91 -20.30 -17.38
CA LEU A 324 -12.17 -19.14 -18.24
C LEU A 324 -10.88 -18.40 -18.55
N TRP A 325 -9.97 -18.30 -17.57
CA TRP A 325 -8.67 -17.68 -17.76
C TRP A 325 -7.82 -18.43 -18.78
N GLU A 326 -7.74 -19.75 -18.65
CA GLU A 326 -7.03 -20.59 -19.62
C GLU A 326 -7.60 -20.45 -21.04
N LYS A 327 -8.93 -20.50 -21.15
CA LYS A 327 -9.64 -20.37 -22.42
C LYS A 327 -9.38 -19.00 -23.06
N GLU A 328 -9.51 -17.91 -22.31
CA GLU A 328 -9.28 -16.55 -22.82
C GLU A 328 -7.85 -16.39 -23.33
N LEU A 329 -6.85 -16.92 -22.61
CA LEU A 329 -5.47 -16.87 -23.06
C LEU A 329 -5.24 -17.63 -24.36
N ILE A 330 -5.84 -18.81 -24.53
CA ILE A 330 -5.74 -19.57 -25.79
C ILE A 330 -6.41 -18.79 -26.92
N GLU A 331 -7.60 -18.24 -26.70
CA GLU A 331 -8.35 -17.51 -27.72
C GLU A 331 -7.67 -16.21 -28.15
N LYS A 332 -7.08 -15.46 -27.21
CA LYS A 332 -6.48 -14.14 -27.46
C LYS A 332 -4.99 -14.18 -27.75
N ARG A 333 -4.25 -15.13 -27.18
CA ARG A 333 -2.77 -15.20 -27.23
C ARG A 333 -2.23 -16.55 -27.73
N GLY A 334 -3.06 -17.57 -27.88
CA GLY A 334 -2.66 -18.88 -28.41
C GLY A 334 -1.98 -19.80 -27.40
N ASP A 335 -1.85 -21.08 -27.77
CA ASP A 335 -1.36 -22.15 -26.90
C ASP A 335 0.08 -21.95 -26.42
N ASP A 336 0.94 -21.37 -27.26
CA ASP A 336 2.33 -21.08 -26.90
C ASP A 336 2.41 -20.06 -25.76
N TYR A 337 1.59 -19.00 -25.81
CA TYR A 337 1.50 -18.03 -24.73
C TYR A 337 0.95 -18.66 -23.45
N ARG A 338 -0.13 -19.45 -23.56
CA ARG A 338 -0.70 -20.17 -22.42
C ARG A 338 0.34 -21.08 -21.76
N SER A 339 1.19 -21.74 -22.53
CA SER A 339 2.27 -22.60 -22.03
C SER A 339 3.34 -21.81 -21.29
N GLU A 340 3.72 -20.64 -21.80
CA GLU A 340 4.64 -19.73 -21.09
C GLU A 340 4.00 -19.13 -19.84
N MET A 341 2.68 -18.93 -19.80
CA MET A 341 1.96 -18.51 -18.58
C MET A 341 1.95 -19.62 -17.53
N LEU A 342 1.71 -20.87 -17.92
CA LEU A 342 1.85 -22.00 -16.99
C LEU A 342 3.29 -22.09 -16.44
N ARG A 343 4.29 -21.89 -17.31
CA ARG A 343 5.69 -21.87 -16.89
C ARG A 343 6.00 -20.72 -15.94
N LEU A 344 5.47 -19.52 -16.19
CA LEU A 344 5.58 -18.37 -15.29
C LEU A 344 5.07 -18.74 -13.90
N TYR A 345 3.88 -19.34 -13.88
CA TYR A 345 3.23 -19.82 -12.69
C TYR A 345 4.06 -20.85 -11.90
N ASP A 346 4.65 -21.83 -12.57
CA ASP A 346 5.55 -22.83 -11.97
C ASP A 346 6.88 -22.22 -11.49
N LEU A 347 7.24 -21.05 -12.01
CA LEU A 347 8.44 -20.31 -11.63
C LEU A 347 8.21 -19.34 -10.48
N LEU A 348 7.00 -19.05 -10.00
CA LEU A 348 6.82 -18.06 -8.91
C LEU A 348 7.34 -18.59 -7.55
N PRO A 349 7.99 -17.75 -6.72
CA PRO A 349 8.34 -18.08 -5.34
C PRO A 349 7.08 -18.05 -4.44
N TYR A 350 7.13 -18.72 -3.29
CA TYR A 350 5.97 -18.87 -2.39
C TYR A 350 6.09 -18.07 -1.10
N LEU A 351 7.31 -17.81 -0.64
CA LEU A 351 7.58 -17.09 0.59
C LEU A 351 8.76 -16.14 0.40
N VAL A 352 8.60 -14.92 0.89
CA VAL A 352 9.66 -13.92 0.98
C VAL A 352 9.96 -13.61 2.43
N TYR A 353 11.22 -13.34 2.76
CA TYR A 353 11.59 -12.81 4.06
C TYR A 353 12.86 -11.98 4.02
N SER A 354 13.06 -11.20 5.09
CA SER A 354 14.30 -10.52 5.46
C SER A 354 14.47 -10.63 6.98
N SER A 355 15.45 -9.96 7.60
CA SER A 355 15.50 -9.92 9.07
C SER A 355 14.31 -9.15 9.68
N ASN A 356 13.68 -8.28 8.89
CA ASN A 356 12.64 -7.36 9.32
C ASN A 356 11.23 -7.90 9.12
N PHE A 357 10.98 -8.85 8.22
CA PHE A 357 9.63 -9.37 7.96
C PHE A 357 9.64 -10.76 7.31
N VAL A 358 8.46 -11.38 7.27
CA VAL A 358 8.15 -12.55 6.46
C VAL A 358 6.79 -12.38 5.80
N SER A 359 6.64 -12.83 4.56
CA SER A 359 5.37 -12.78 3.85
C SER A 359 5.20 -13.95 2.88
N CYS A 360 3.97 -14.40 2.72
CA CYS A 360 3.52 -15.37 1.73
C CYS A 360 2.06 -15.05 1.40
N HIS A 361 1.48 -15.75 0.43
CA HIS A 361 0.12 -15.43 -0.01
C HIS A 361 -0.94 -15.64 1.09
N ALA A 362 -0.99 -16.78 1.78
CA ALA A 362 -2.14 -17.10 2.65
C ALA A 362 -1.80 -17.38 4.12
N ALA A 363 -0.77 -18.20 4.41
CA ALA A 363 -0.62 -18.75 5.76
C ALA A 363 0.77 -19.26 6.12
N ALA A 364 1.06 -19.29 7.43
CA ALA A 364 2.20 -20.00 7.96
C ALA A 364 1.99 -21.53 7.84
N PRO A 365 3.05 -22.31 7.57
CA PRO A 365 2.96 -23.77 7.55
C PRO A 365 2.51 -24.34 8.91
N THR A 366 1.64 -25.34 8.87
CA THR A 366 1.12 -25.99 10.10
C THR A 366 2.07 -27.07 10.62
N THR A 367 2.95 -27.57 9.78
CA THR A 367 4.02 -28.50 10.16
C THR A 367 5.33 -27.76 10.41
N SER A 368 6.23 -28.39 11.18
CA SER A 368 7.60 -27.89 11.28
C SER A 368 8.29 -27.98 9.93
N ILE A 369 8.90 -26.87 9.51
CA ILE A 369 9.63 -26.73 8.25
C ILE A 369 10.96 -26.04 8.52
N THR A 370 11.90 -26.19 7.60
CA THR A 370 13.17 -25.48 7.51
C THR A 370 13.19 -24.57 6.27
N PRO A 371 14.12 -23.60 6.17
CA PRO A 371 14.31 -22.85 4.92
C PRO A 371 14.55 -23.77 3.71
N GLU A 372 15.28 -24.87 3.91
CA GLU A 372 15.56 -25.86 2.86
C GLU A 372 14.28 -26.53 2.33
N ASP A 373 13.27 -26.76 3.18
CA ASP A 373 11.99 -27.31 2.75
C ASP A 373 11.23 -26.35 1.82
N ILE A 374 11.34 -25.03 2.05
CA ILE A 374 10.75 -24.00 1.19
C ILE A 374 11.57 -23.84 -0.09
N ILE A 375 12.91 -23.93 -0.02
CA ILE A 375 13.76 -23.93 -1.21
C ILE A 375 13.36 -25.10 -2.13
N ASN A 376 13.14 -26.29 -1.57
CA ASN A 376 12.71 -27.51 -2.28
C ASN A 376 11.19 -27.70 -2.33
N ILE A 377 10.42 -26.61 -2.34
CA ILE A 377 8.95 -26.69 -2.20
C ILE A 377 8.25 -27.49 -3.30
N LYS A 378 8.87 -27.62 -4.49
CA LYS A 378 8.31 -28.39 -5.61
C LYS A 378 8.07 -29.87 -5.26
N GLN A 379 8.83 -30.43 -4.31
CA GLN A 379 8.62 -31.79 -3.81
C GLN A 379 7.64 -31.86 -2.62
N GLN A 380 7.02 -30.73 -2.24
CA GLN A 380 6.19 -30.59 -1.04
C GLN A 380 4.78 -30.05 -1.37
N PRO A 381 3.90 -30.80 -2.06
CA PRO A 381 2.56 -30.33 -2.45
C PRO A 381 1.70 -29.85 -1.26
N LYS A 382 1.86 -30.49 -0.10
CA LYS A 382 1.17 -30.08 1.13
C LYS A 382 1.61 -28.69 1.58
N LEU A 383 2.91 -28.40 1.54
CA LEU A 383 3.46 -27.10 1.93
C LEU A 383 3.01 -26.01 0.95
N ILE A 384 3.01 -26.30 -0.35
CA ILE A 384 2.44 -25.41 -1.39
C ILE A 384 1.00 -25.03 -1.00
N ASN A 385 0.16 -26.03 -0.77
CA ASN A 385 -1.24 -25.80 -0.43
C ASN A 385 -1.41 -25.03 0.87
N GLU A 386 -0.56 -25.27 1.87
CA GLU A 386 -0.59 -24.49 3.11
C GLU A 386 -0.26 -23.01 2.86
N LEU A 387 0.80 -22.71 2.12
CA LEU A 387 1.23 -21.32 1.90
C LEU A 387 0.24 -20.49 1.06
N ILE A 388 -0.55 -21.11 0.18
CA ILE A 388 -1.44 -20.38 -0.75
C ILE A 388 -2.94 -20.54 -0.48
N ASN A 389 -3.41 -21.55 0.25
CA ASN A 389 -4.86 -21.76 0.46
C ASN A 389 -5.29 -21.72 1.93
N ASN A 390 -4.36 -21.90 2.87
CA ASN A 390 -4.74 -22.10 4.25
C ASN A 390 -5.17 -20.79 4.93
N ARG A 391 -5.97 -20.90 5.98
CA ARG A 391 -6.56 -19.75 6.68
C ARG A 391 -6.30 -19.83 8.17
N LEU A 392 -6.41 -18.69 8.85
CA LEU A 392 -6.29 -18.66 10.29
C LEU A 392 -7.40 -19.51 10.92
N LYS A 393 -7.00 -20.38 11.84
CA LYS A 393 -7.91 -21.18 12.67
C LYS A 393 -8.80 -20.27 13.52
N ARG A 394 -10.11 -20.52 13.48
CA ARG A 394 -11.13 -19.80 14.25
C ARG A 394 -12.09 -20.79 14.94
N PRO A 395 -12.87 -20.39 15.96
CA PRO A 395 -13.86 -21.28 16.58
C PRO A 395 -14.84 -21.90 15.57
N ASN A 396 -15.23 -21.15 14.53
CA ASN A 396 -16.09 -21.60 13.44
C ASN A 396 -15.33 -22.22 12.24
N ARG A 397 -14.00 -22.27 12.29
CA ARG A 397 -13.12 -22.88 11.28
C ARG A 397 -11.94 -23.56 12.00
N PRO A 398 -12.12 -24.78 12.52
CA PRO A 398 -11.14 -25.43 13.40
C PRO A 398 -9.89 -25.94 12.67
N ALA A 399 -9.95 -26.08 11.35
CA ALA A 399 -8.78 -26.27 10.48
C ALA A 399 -8.12 -24.92 10.19
N GLY A 400 -6.79 -24.90 10.07
CA GLY A 400 -6.05 -23.66 9.83
C GLY A 400 -4.72 -23.58 10.54
N TYR A 401 -3.98 -22.51 10.27
CA TYR A 401 -2.80 -22.15 11.06
C TYR A 401 -3.20 -21.34 12.30
N ALA A 402 -2.36 -21.36 13.32
CA ALA A 402 -2.56 -20.67 14.59
C ALA A 402 -1.29 -19.92 15.03
N LYS A 403 -1.38 -19.23 16.17
CA LYS A 403 -0.27 -18.47 16.78
C LYS A 403 1.05 -19.26 16.87
N GLY A 404 0.97 -20.54 17.27
CA GLY A 404 2.14 -21.40 17.38
C GLY A 404 2.84 -21.63 16.05
N ASP A 405 2.13 -21.58 14.93
CA ASP A 405 2.65 -21.85 13.59
C ASP A 405 3.43 -20.64 13.08
N VAL A 406 2.90 -19.42 13.29
CA VAL A 406 3.60 -18.16 13.02
C VAL A 406 4.90 -18.05 13.82
N ILE A 407 4.85 -18.40 15.13
CA ILE A 407 6.05 -18.41 15.98
C ILE A 407 7.09 -19.43 15.46
N ARG A 408 6.66 -20.63 15.04
CA ARG A 408 7.56 -21.64 14.48
C ARG A 408 8.17 -21.20 13.16
N LEU A 409 7.40 -20.56 12.29
CA LEU A 409 7.90 -20.02 11.02
C LEU A 409 9.01 -18.98 11.27
N ARG A 410 8.75 -17.98 12.13
CA ARG A 410 9.76 -16.96 12.48
C ARG A 410 11.04 -17.60 13.03
N LYS A 411 10.90 -18.56 13.94
CA LYS A 411 12.03 -19.29 14.52
C LYS A 411 12.80 -20.09 13.46
N SER A 412 12.10 -20.75 12.55
CA SER A 412 12.70 -21.56 11.48
C SER A 412 13.53 -20.72 10.51
N LEU A 413 13.02 -19.52 10.16
CA LEU A 413 13.72 -18.56 9.32
C LEU A 413 14.86 -17.81 10.05
N GLY A 414 15.00 -17.98 11.36
CA GLY A 414 16.00 -17.30 12.17
C GLY A 414 15.78 -15.79 12.32
N ILE A 415 14.53 -15.33 12.14
CA ILE A 415 14.17 -13.90 12.21
C ILE A 415 13.63 -13.52 13.60
N ARG A 416 13.48 -12.22 13.85
CA ARG A 416 13.02 -11.72 15.15
C ARG A 416 11.63 -12.27 15.52
N PRO A 417 11.36 -12.62 16.79
CA PRO A 417 10.06 -13.17 17.21
C PRO A 417 8.87 -12.25 16.95
N ASP A 418 9.12 -10.94 16.85
CA ASP A 418 8.16 -9.88 16.58
C ASP A 418 8.23 -9.38 15.12
N ALA A 419 9.01 -9.98 14.22
CA ALA A 419 9.02 -9.61 12.81
C ALA A 419 7.60 -9.74 12.20
N PRO A 420 7.07 -8.70 11.53
CA PRO A 420 5.79 -8.79 10.84
C PRO A 420 5.67 -10.02 9.95
N PHE A 421 4.58 -10.76 10.13
CA PHE A 421 4.13 -11.81 9.22
C PHE A 421 2.92 -11.29 8.47
N ILE A 422 3.06 -11.11 7.17
CA ILE A 422 2.07 -10.41 6.33
C ILE A 422 1.54 -11.40 5.29
N VAL A 423 0.23 -11.54 5.20
CA VAL A 423 -0.44 -12.42 4.23
C VAL A 423 -1.60 -11.69 3.54
N GLY A 424 -2.12 -12.25 2.45
CA GLY A 424 -3.34 -11.82 1.75
C GLY A 424 -4.45 -12.86 1.93
N HIS A 425 -5.10 -13.23 0.83
CA HIS A 425 -6.05 -14.35 0.66
C HIS A 425 -7.38 -14.29 1.44
N THR A 426 -7.40 -13.69 2.63
CA THR A 426 -8.54 -13.72 3.55
C THR A 426 -8.88 -12.34 4.08
N PRO A 427 -9.44 -11.43 3.25
CA PRO A 427 -10.04 -10.21 3.77
C PRO A 427 -11.06 -10.54 4.87
N LEU A 428 -11.03 -9.79 5.97
CA LEU A 428 -11.85 -10.10 7.16
C LEU A 428 -13.19 -9.36 7.19
N SER A 429 -13.28 -8.30 6.41
CA SER A 429 -14.46 -7.47 6.20
C SER A 429 -14.36 -6.83 4.81
N ASN A 430 -15.43 -6.17 4.38
CA ASN A 430 -15.52 -5.54 3.05
C ASN A 430 -15.26 -4.02 3.09
N ASP A 431 -14.94 -3.47 4.26
CA ASP A 431 -14.77 -2.03 4.51
C ASP A 431 -13.31 -1.66 4.83
N GLU A 432 -12.43 -2.65 4.92
CA GLU A 432 -11.03 -2.50 5.32
C GLU A 432 -10.13 -3.21 4.31
N THR A 433 -8.89 -2.75 4.22
CA THR A 433 -7.85 -3.36 3.37
C THR A 433 -6.66 -3.88 4.13
N ILE A 434 -6.55 -3.52 5.42
CA ILE A 434 -5.46 -3.95 6.28
C ILE A 434 -6.06 -4.31 7.63
N TRP A 435 -5.78 -5.53 8.08
CA TRP A 435 -6.12 -5.99 9.41
C TRP A 435 -4.84 -6.34 10.15
N GLU A 436 -4.61 -5.66 11.27
CA GLU A 436 -3.40 -5.83 12.07
C GLU A 436 -3.62 -6.75 13.26
N ASN A 437 -2.55 -7.45 13.67
CA ASN A 437 -2.54 -8.38 14.81
C ASN A 437 -3.64 -9.45 14.75
N VAL A 438 -3.91 -9.95 13.54
CA VAL A 438 -5.03 -10.86 13.26
C VAL A 438 -4.87 -12.18 14.03
N GLY A 439 -5.94 -12.57 14.74
CA GLY A 439 -5.97 -13.81 15.53
C GLY A 439 -5.29 -13.72 16.89
N ASP A 440 -5.14 -12.50 17.44
CA ASP A 440 -4.40 -12.22 18.68
C ASP A 440 -2.92 -12.65 18.58
N ILE A 441 -2.38 -12.57 17.36
CA ILE A 441 -0.99 -12.84 17.02
C ILE A 441 -0.31 -11.50 16.76
N GLN A 442 0.66 -11.16 17.61
CA GLN A 442 1.41 -9.91 17.48
C GLN A 442 2.16 -9.86 16.13
N ASN A 443 2.02 -8.71 15.46
CA ASN A 443 2.60 -8.41 14.16
C ASN A 443 2.24 -9.45 13.09
N HIS A 444 1.03 -10.00 13.15
CA HIS A 444 0.46 -10.81 12.07
C HIS A 444 -0.61 -9.98 11.36
N HIS A 445 -0.41 -9.69 10.09
CA HIS A 445 -1.24 -8.76 9.33
C HIS A 445 -1.83 -9.46 8.11
N ILE A 446 -3.07 -9.09 7.78
CA ILE A 446 -3.68 -9.43 6.50
C ILE A 446 -3.79 -8.15 5.68
N ILE A 447 -3.42 -8.21 4.41
CA ILE A 447 -3.49 -7.09 3.45
C ILE A 447 -4.32 -7.46 2.23
N TYR A 448 -5.04 -6.49 1.68
CA TYR A 448 -5.85 -6.64 0.48
C TYR A 448 -5.72 -5.37 -0.36
N SER A 449 -5.38 -5.52 -1.64
CA SER A 449 -5.06 -4.40 -2.52
C SER A 449 -6.06 -4.24 -3.67
N SER A 450 -7.15 -4.99 -3.67
CA SER A 450 -8.18 -5.00 -4.72
C SER A 450 -9.51 -4.34 -4.29
N ASP A 451 -9.57 -3.69 -3.14
CA ASP A 451 -10.78 -2.97 -2.72
C ASP A 451 -11.09 -1.81 -3.67
N THR A 452 -12.37 -1.43 -3.76
CA THR A 452 -12.88 -0.42 -4.69
C THR A 452 -12.82 1.00 -4.15
N ASN A 453 -12.56 1.20 -2.86
CA ASN A 453 -12.50 2.51 -2.22
C ASN A 453 -11.08 2.89 -1.81
N GLN A 454 -10.27 1.92 -1.41
CA GLN A 454 -8.90 2.13 -0.95
C GLN A 454 -7.97 0.98 -1.35
N VAL A 455 -6.68 1.26 -1.49
CA VAL A 455 -5.65 0.25 -1.76
C VAL A 455 -4.78 0.08 -0.52
N GLY A 456 -4.76 -1.12 0.05
CA GLY A 456 -3.87 -1.45 1.17
C GLY A 456 -2.46 -1.78 0.70
N ALA A 457 -1.46 -1.29 1.42
CA ALA A 457 -0.06 -1.66 1.27
C ALA A 457 0.64 -1.69 2.64
N MET A 458 1.70 -2.49 2.77
CA MET A 458 2.57 -2.51 3.95
C MET A 458 3.95 -2.04 3.53
N VAL A 459 4.47 -0.98 4.17
CA VAL A 459 5.68 -0.29 3.73
C VAL A 459 6.68 -0.18 4.86
N GLN A 460 7.91 -0.60 4.59
CA GLN A 460 9.00 -0.50 5.54
C GLN A 460 9.55 0.93 5.61
N ILE A 461 9.53 1.51 6.81
CA ILE A 461 10.14 2.80 7.13
C ILE A 461 11.13 2.58 8.28
N GLY A 462 12.43 2.61 7.97
CA GLY A 462 13.47 2.15 8.90
C GLY A 462 13.37 0.63 9.12
N ASP A 463 13.34 0.20 10.38
CA ASP A 463 13.31 -1.23 10.76
C ASP A 463 11.88 -1.75 11.06
N THR A 464 10.86 -0.95 10.71
CA THR A 464 9.45 -1.23 11.00
C THR A 464 8.62 -1.16 9.72
N ILE A 465 7.66 -2.07 9.59
CA ILE A 465 6.66 -2.04 8.52
C ILE A 465 5.38 -1.39 9.04
N TYR A 466 4.86 -0.42 8.28
CA TYR A 466 3.67 0.33 8.61
C TYR A 466 2.57 0.11 7.55
N PRO A 467 1.29 0.14 7.97
CA PRO A 467 0.18 0.09 7.05
C PRO A 467 0.00 1.44 6.34
N PHE A 468 -0.14 1.40 5.02
CA PHE A 468 -0.54 2.53 4.20
C PHE A 468 -1.80 2.19 3.42
N LYS A 469 -2.72 3.14 3.40
CA LYS A 469 -3.90 3.11 2.54
C LYS A 469 -3.73 4.15 1.46
N PHE A 470 -4.13 3.87 0.24
CA PHE A 470 -4.15 4.83 -0.87
C PHE A 470 -5.56 4.96 -1.43
N PRO A 471 -5.93 6.10 -2.01
CA PRO A 471 -7.19 6.20 -2.75
C PRO A 471 -7.18 5.22 -3.93
N VAL A 472 -8.36 4.79 -4.37
CA VAL A 472 -8.55 4.19 -5.69
C VAL A 472 -8.75 5.33 -6.69
N GLU A 473 -8.02 5.30 -7.80
CA GLU A 473 -7.99 6.38 -8.79
C GLU A 473 -8.03 5.76 -10.19
N GLN A 474 -8.66 6.44 -11.15
CA GLN A 474 -8.69 6.00 -12.56
C GLN A 474 -7.45 6.46 -13.33
N VAL A 475 -6.28 6.09 -12.83
CA VAL A 475 -4.98 6.54 -13.35
C VAL A 475 -4.69 6.04 -14.77
N MET A 476 -5.24 4.90 -15.18
CA MET A 476 -5.11 4.41 -16.56
C MET A 476 -5.68 5.42 -17.57
N ASN A 477 -6.87 5.97 -17.30
CA ASN A 477 -7.50 6.97 -18.16
C ASN A 477 -6.65 8.24 -18.24
N LYS A 478 -6.03 8.62 -17.12
CA LYS A 478 -5.10 9.74 -17.07
C LYS A 478 -3.82 9.48 -17.87
N ILE A 479 -3.25 8.28 -17.77
CA ILE A 479 -2.07 7.88 -18.54
C ILE A 479 -2.40 7.85 -20.04
N ASN A 480 -3.54 7.27 -20.41
CA ASN A 480 -3.92 7.03 -21.80
C ASN A 480 -4.32 8.32 -22.54
N SER A 481 -4.95 9.26 -21.85
CA SER A 481 -5.32 10.58 -22.39
C SER A 481 -4.14 11.52 -22.67
N ALA A 482 -2.94 11.19 -22.19
CA ALA A 482 -1.72 11.91 -22.55
C ALA A 482 -1.40 11.69 -24.03
N SER A 483 -1.60 12.71 -24.86
CA SER A 483 -1.24 12.72 -26.28
C SER A 483 0.27 12.96 -26.45
N ASP A 484 1.07 11.89 -26.35
CA ASP A 484 2.55 11.88 -26.50
C ASP A 484 3.33 12.67 -25.40
N PRO A 485 4.65 12.45 -25.20
CA PRO A 485 5.27 12.54 -23.87
C PRO A 485 5.23 13.95 -23.30
N PHE A 486 4.90 14.02 -22.01
CA PHE A 486 4.72 15.24 -21.23
C PHE A 486 5.95 16.17 -21.20
#